data_AF-A0A7Y5R6C1-F1
#
_entry.id   AF-A0A7Y5R6C1-F1
#
_cell.length_a   1.000
_cell.length_b   1.000
_cell.length_c   1.000
_cell.angle_alpha   90.00
_cell.angle_beta   90.00
_cell.angle_gamma   90.00
#
_symmetry.space_group_name_H-M   'P 1'
#
loop_
_entity.id
_entity.type
_entity.pdbx_description
1 polymer ?
#
loop_
_entity_poly.entity_id
_entity_poly.type
_entity_poly.pdbx_seq_one_letter_code
_entity_poly.pdbx_strand_id
1 'polypeptide(L)' 'MLNQITSEEEYRQVMKKIETYLQQATNSGGFHSLTPEECEALQHLSLLAEAWEDNILLMPNRQSNT' A
#
# COMPACT_ATOMS: atom_id res chain seq x y z
N MET A 1 -11.14 -13.11 -4.98
CA MET A 1 -9.75 -12.92 -5.43
C MET A 1 -9.73 -11.84 -6.50
N LEU A 2 -9.73 -10.56 -6.09
CA LEU A 2 -9.33 -9.45 -6.94
C LEU A 2 -7.85 -9.22 -6.61
N ASN A 3 -7.00 -10.10 -7.14
CA ASN A 3 -5.68 -10.35 -6.56
C ASN A 3 -4.55 -9.50 -7.15
N GLN A 4 -4.82 -8.69 -8.18
CA GLN A 4 -3.78 -7.97 -8.90
C GLN A 4 -4.32 -6.65 -9.42
N ILE A 5 -3.53 -5.60 -9.23
CA ILE A 5 -3.71 -4.33 -9.90
C ILE A 5 -3.29 -4.53 -11.35
N THR A 6 -4.13 -4.16 -12.31
CA THR A 6 -3.89 -4.39 -13.74
C THR A 6 -3.69 -3.10 -14.52
N SER A 7 -3.97 -1.95 -13.90
CA SER A 7 -3.87 -0.63 -14.52
C SER A 7 -3.31 0.42 -13.56
N GLU A 8 -2.75 1.49 -14.11
CA GLU A 8 -2.27 2.63 -13.32
C GLU A 8 -3.41 3.32 -12.55
N GLU A 9 -4.62 3.34 -13.10
CA GLU A 9 -5.78 3.91 -12.43
C GLU A 9 -6.16 3.12 -11.17
N GLU A 10 -6.17 1.79 -11.25
CA GLU A 10 -6.37 0.94 -10.07
C GLU A 10 -5.25 1.12 -9.05
N TYR A 11 -4.00 1.25 -9.50
CA TYR A 11 -2.87 1.54 -8.63
C TYR A 11 -3.04 2.87 -7.89
N ARG A 12 -3.42 3.94 -8.60
CA ARG A 12 -3.68 5.26 -7.99
C ARG A 12 -4.80 5.20 -6.96
N GLN A 13 -5.85 4.42 -7.22
CA GLN A 13 -6.93 4.22 -6.25
C GLN A 13 -6.47 3.46 -5.00
N VAL A 14 -5.62 2.44 -5.17
CA VAL A 14 -5.00 1.71 -4.06
C VAL A 14 -4.11 2.63 -3.24
N MET A 15 -3.22 3.39 -3.88
CA MET A 15 -2.32 4.34 -3.22
C MET A 15 -3.09 5.43 -2.45
N LYS A 16 -4.19 5.95 -3.01
CA LYS A 16 -5.04 6.92 -2.32
C LYS A 16 -5.68 6.35 -1.05
N LYS A 17 -6.06 5.07 -1.05
CA LYS A 17 -6.59 4.40 0.14
C LYS A 17 -5.50 4.21 1.19
N ILE A 18 -4.31 3.75 0.78
CA ILE A 18 -3.14 3.65 1.67
C ILE A 18 -2.85 5.01 2.31
N GLU A 19 -2.79 6.07 1.51
CA GLU A 19 -2.58 7.44 2.00
C GLU A 19 -3.62 7.86 3.03
N THR A 20 -4.91 7.54 2.79
CA THR A 20 -5.99 7.85 3.73
C THR A 20 -5.76 7.17 5.08
N TYR A 21 -5.42 5.88 5.09
CA TYR A 21 -5.12 5.15 6.33
C TYR A 21 -3.87 5.68 7.04
N LEU A 22 -2.83 6.03 6.29
CA LEU A 22 -1.61 6.64 6.84
C LEU A 22 -1.88 8.02 7.44
N GLN A 23 -2.71 8.84 6.79
CA GLN A 23 -3.13 10.14 7.30
C GLN A 23 -3.98 9.98 8.57
N GLN A 24 -4.91 9.02 8.59
CA GLN A 24 -5.69 8.71 9.80
C GLN A 24 -4.77 8.30 10.95
N ALA A 25 -3.85 7.37 10.71
CA ALA A 25 -2.85 6.97 11.70
C ALA A 25 -2.04 8.18 12.20
N THR A 26 -1.53 9.01 11.29
CA THR A 26 -0.70 10.17 11.66
C THR A 26 -1.49 11.21 12.45
N ASN A 27 -2.72 11.51 12.04
CA ASN A 27 -3.57 12.51 12.69
C ASN A 27 -4.10 12.03 14.05
N SER A 28 -4.24 10.73 14.26
CA SER A 28 -4.78 10.13 15.48
C SER A 28 -3.73 9.51 16.40
N GLY A 29 -2.44 9.79 16.17
CA GLY A 29 -1.34 9.50 17.10
C GLY A 29 -0.51 8.25 16.78
N GLY A 30 -0.81 7.55 15.71
CA GLY A 30 -0.07 6.40 15.19
C GLY A 30 -0.99 5.28 14.72
N PHE A 31 -0.42 4.16 14.27
CA PHE A 31 -1.18 3.01 13.77
C PHE A 31 -2.11 2.37 14.81
N HIS A 32 -1.95 2.68 16.10
CA HIS A 32 -2.86 2.25 17.17
C HIS A 32 -4.26 2.86 17.06
N SER A 33 -4.44 3.90 16.23
CA SER A 33 -5.73 4.54 16.00
C SER A 33 -6.55 3.86 14.91
N LEU A 34 -5.93 2.97 14.13
CA LEU A 34 -6.61 2.18 13.12
C LEU A 34 -7.26 0.98 13.78
N THR A 35 -8.45 0.59 13.32
CA THR A 35 -9.04 -0.67 13.74
C THR A 35 -8.22 -1.86 13.19
N PRO A 36 -8.35 -3.06 13.76
CA PRO A 36 -7.71 -4.26 13.21
C PRO A 36 -8.03 -4.48 11.73
N GLU A 37 -9.27 -4.19 11.31
CA GLU A 37 -9.74 -4.31 9.93
C GLU A 37 -9.08 -3.26 9.02
N GLU A 38 -8.91 -2.03 9.48
CA GLU A 38 -8.21 -0.98 8.74
C GLU A 38 -6.72 -1.28 8.59
N CYS A 39 -6.12 -1.87 9.62
CA CYS A 39 -4.72 -2.30 9.61
C CYS A 39 -4.50 -3.47 8.64
N GLU A 40 -5.41 -4.46 8.63
CA GLU A 40 -5.40 -5.56 7.67
C GLU A 40 -5.62 -5.05 6.24
N ALA A 41 -6.56 -4.12 6.04
CA ALA A 41 -6.79 -3.48 4.76
C ALA A 41 -5.55 -2.72 4.27
N LEU A 42 -4.90 -1.94 5.13
CA LEU A 42 -3.68 -1.22 4.82
C LEU A 42 -2.55 -2.19 4.42
N GLN A 43 -2.36 -3.28 5.17
CA GLN A 43 -1.37 -4.30 4.86
C GLN A 43 -1.65 -4.93 3.49
N HIS A 44 -2.89 -5.35 3.24
CA HIS A 44 -3.28 -5.98 1.98
C HIS A 44 -3.12 -5.03 0.79
N LEU A 45 -3.53 -3.77 0.93
CA LEU A 45 -3.35 -2.75 -0.11
C LEU A 45 -1.87 -2.47 -0.39
N SER A 46 -1.03 -2.42 0.64
CA SER A 46 0.41 -2.20 0.49
C SER A 46 1.08 -3.34 -0.28
N LEU A 47 0.69 -4.60 0.00
CA LEU A 47 1.17 -5.77 -0.74
C LEU A 47 0.72 -5.76 -2.21
N LEU A 48 -0.51 -5.31 -2.48
CA LEU A 48 -1.01 -5.17 -3.85
C LEU A 48 -0.23 -4.09 -4.64
N ALA A 49 0.09 -2.98 -4.00
CA ALA A 49 0.90 -1.91 -4.60
C ALA A 49 2.33 -2.39 -4.89
N GLU A 50 2.98 -3.06 -3.94
CA GLU A 50 4.32 -3.64 -4.13
C GLU A 50 4.34 -4.64 -5.28
N ALA A 51 3.36 -5.55 -5.33
CA ALA A 51 3.26 -6.52 -6.41
C ALA A 51 3.08 -5.86 -7.80
N TRP A 52 2.39 -4.72 -7.88
CA TRP A 52 2.27 -3.96 -9.12
C TRP A 52 3.58 -3.23 -9.50
N GLU A 53 4.25 -2.62 -8.52
CA GLU A 53 5.51 -1.91 -8.71
C GLU A 53 6.64 -2.85 -9.17
N ASP A 54 6.69 -4.07 -8.62
CA ASP A 54 7.60 -5.13 -9.04
C ASP A 54 7.39 -5.52 -10.51
N ASN A 55 6.13 -5.52 -10.98
CA ASN A 55 5.80 -5.83 -12.38
C ASN A 55 6.14 -4.69 -13.35
N ILE A 56 6.24 -3.44 -12.88
CA ILE A 56 6.45 -2.26 -13.73
C ILE A 56 7.91 -1.77 -13.71
N LEU A 57 8.80 -2.44 -12.95
CA LEU A 57 10.21 -2.07 -12.82
C LEU A 57 10.38 -0.60 -12.36
N LEU A 58 9.59 -0.17 -11.37
CA LEU A 58 9.64 1.22 -10.85
C LEU A 58 10.58 1.42 -9.66
N MET A 59 11.34 0.42 -9.24
CA MET A 59 12.32 0.60 -8.16
C MET A 59 13.70 0.97 -8.70
N PRO A 60 14.21 2.20 -8.50
CA PRO A 60 15.65 2.42 -8.57
C PRO A 60 16.29 1.74 -7.36
N ASN A 61 16.84 0.55 -7.57
CA ASN A 61 17.81 -0.12 -6.69
C ASN A 61 17.34 -0.42 -5.24
N ARG A 62 16.47 -1.42 -5.04
CA ARG A 62 16.56 -2.26 -3.82
C ARG A 62 17.60 -3.38 -4.03
N GLN A 63 18.83 -2.99 -4.38
CA GLN A 63 19.99 -3.84 -4.10
C GLN A 63 20.42 -3.55 -2.66
N SER A 64 19.72 -4.13 -1.69
CA SER A 64 20.36 -4.39 -0.41
C SER A 64 21.41 -5.45 -0.65
N ASN A 65 22.65 -5.01 -0.93
CA ASN A 65 23.83 -5.85 -0.79
C ASN A 65 23.78 -6.47 0.62
N THR A 66 23.90 -7.79 0.64
CA THR A 66 24.04 -8.65 1.82
C THR A 66 25.21 -8.23 2.70
#